data_AF-A0A9X4NT60-F1
#
_entry.id   AF-A0A9X4NT60-F1
#
_cell.length_a   1.000
_cell.length_b   1.000
_cell.length_c   1.000
_cell.angle_alpha   90.00
_cell.angle_beta   90.00
_cell.angle_gamma   90.00
#
_symmetry.space_group_name_H-M   'P 1'
#
loop_
_entity.id
_entity.type
_entity.pdbx_description
1 polymer ?
#
loop_
_entity_poly.entity_id
_entity_poly.type
_entity_poly.pdbx_seq_one_letter_code
_entity_poly.pdbx_strand_id
1 'polypeptide(L)'
;MTPLATRSPAPSRQDTPDHIAGLSLVNLAARQRMLSQRMILQTVLAASGDAEWLRAAQRSLRMFTESQQHLQATTAQLDPASARKITETYQGPRGVGPVVQAFMQLMRSALDQIEVHSPRVSATTAELVGHTDRILEALNTATTAFDEVAKAHSDALMKELVGIVDDIQSVAKEAKVVSFNAQVMAARAGQHGREFAVVANVLSDITSEIDRLTRKAAVLAERSRGR
;
A
#
# COMPACT_ATOMS: atom_id res chain seq x y z
N MET A 1 -35.18 20.29 2.58
CA MET A 1 -34.90 19.13 1.70
C MET A 1 -33.64 19.44 0.94
N THR A 2 -32.50 18.95 1.42
CA THR A 2 -31.17 19.18 0.85
C THR A 2 -30.85 18.01 -0.06
N PRO A 3 -30.45 18.20 -1.33
CA PRO A 3 -30.23 17.07 -2.22
C PRO A 3 -28.96 16.33 -1.81
N LEU A 4 -29.09 15.00 -1.68
CA LEU A 4 -27.97 14.08 -1.47
C LEU A 4 -27.02 14.18 -2.66
N ALA A 5 -25.78 14.58 -2.40
CA ALA A 5 -24.70 14.48 -3.38
C ALA A 5 -24.49 13.01 -3.76
N THR A 6 -24.63 12.72 -5.04
CA THR A 6 -24.29 11.45 -5.67
C THR A 6 -22.80 11.20 -5.53
N ARG A 7 -22.40 10.41 -4.53
CA ARG A 7 -21.07 9.80 -4.47
C ARG A 7 -20.89 8.95 -5.72
N SER A 8 -19.93 9.30 -6.58
CA SER A 8 -19.46 8.43 -7.66
C SER A 8 -19.08 7.06 -7.12
N PRO A 9 -19.38 5.96 -7.84
CA PRO A 9 -19.02 4.62 -7.40
C PRO A 9 -17.49 4.48 -7.40
N ALA A 10 -16.95 3.92 -6.32
CA ALA A 10 -15.55 3.54 -6.25
C ALA A 10 -15.22 2.54 -7.38
N PRO A 11 -14.03 2.60 -8.01
CA PRO A 11 -13.66 1.67 -9.06
C PRO A 11 -13.68 0.23 -8.50
N SER A 12 -14.53 -0.60 -9.11
CA SER A 12 -14.64 -2.02 -8.84
C SER A 12 -13.30 -2.73 -9.08
N ARG A 13 -12.95 -3.71 -8.24
CA ARG A 13 -11.75 -4.57 -8.34
C ARG A 13 -11.58 -5.31 -9.69
N GLN A 14 -12.51 -5.18 -10.64
CA GLN A 14 -12.54 -5.89 -11.92
C GLN A 14 -11.76 -5.19 -13.05
N ASP A 15 -11.33 -3.94 -12.88
CA ASP A 15 -10.59 -3.19 -13.92
C ASP A 15 -9.07 -3.09 -13.67
N THR A 16 -8.54 -3.79 -12.66
CA THR A 16 -7.08 -3.74 -12.37
C THR A 16 -6.36 -4.78 -13.23
N PRO A 17 -5.43 -4.38 -14.11
CA PRO A 17 -4.67 -5.31 -14.93
C PRO A 17 -3.94 -6.38 -14.10
N ASP A 18 -3.85 -7.62 -14.60
CA ASP A 18 -3.23 -8.75 -13.90
C ASP A 18 -1.80 -8.47 -13.41
N HIS A 19 -1.03 -7.67 -14.17
CA HIS A 19 0.35 -7.32 -13.81
C HIS A 19 0.46 -6.32 -12.64
N ILE A 20 -0.68 -5.77 -12.19
CA ILE A 20 -0.82 -4.85 -11.05
C ILE A 20 -1.54 -5.53 -9.88
N ALA A 21 -2.46 -6.46 -10.18
CA ALA A 21 -3.29 -7.13 -9.18
C ALA A 21 -2.45 -7.77 -8.06
N GLY A 22 -2.78 -7.42 -6.81
CA GLY A 22 -2.13 -7.99 -5.61
C GLY A 22 -0.76 -7.41 -5.25
N LEU A 23 -0.22 -6.45 -6.01
CA LEU A 23 1.03 -5.78 -5.66
C LEU A 23 0.79 -4.68 -4.61
N SER A 24 1.72 -4.56 -3.64
CA SER A 24 1.78 -3.38 -2.78
C SER A 24 2.18 -2.14 -3.58
N LEU A 25 1.77 -0.95 -3.13
CA LEU A 25 2.13 0.32 -3.78
C LEU A 25 3.64 0.51 -3.89
N VAL A 26 4.38 0.10 -2.85
CA VAL A 26 5.85 0.14 -2.83
C VAL A 26 6.44 -0.76 -3.92
N ASN A 27 5.93 -1.99 -4.06
CA ASN A 27 6.38 -2.91 -5.10
C ASN A 27 6.05 -2.40 -6.50
N LEU A 28 4.89 -1.77 -6.68
CA LEU A 28 4.50 -1.18 -7.95
C LEU A 28 5.41 0.00 -8.33
N ALA A 29 5.68 0.91 -7.39
CA ALA A 29 6.60 2.04 -7.59
C ALA A 29 8.04 1.57 -7.88
N ALA A 30 8.54 0.56 -7.15
CA ALA A 30 9.85 -0.02 -7.41
C ALA A 30 9.94 -0.67 -8.81
N ARG A 31 8.87 -1.35 -9.25
CA ARG A 31 8.80 -1.95 -10.61
C ARG A 31 8.80 -0.90 -11.71
N GLN A 32 8.24 0.30 -11.49
CA GLN A 32 8.31 1.38 -12.48
C GLN A 32 9.75 1.76 -12.84
N ARG A 33 10.67 1.73 -11.87
CA ARG A 33 12.09 1.99 -12.12
C ARG A 33 12.71 0.93 -13.03
N MET A 34 12.42 -0.35 -12.77
CA MET A 34 12.89 -1.43 -13.64
C MET A 34 12.27 -1.34 -15.04
N LEU A 35 10.97 -1.02 -15.10
CA LEU A 35 10.25 -0.84 -16.36
C LEU A 35 10.81 0.32 -17.18
N SER A 36 11.13 1.48 -16.57
CA SER A 36 11.67 2.63 -17.30
C SER A 36 13.03 2.32 -17.91
N GLN A 37 13.94 1.67 -17.18
CA GLN A 37 15.23 1.22 -17.70
C GLN A 37 15.05 0.21 -18.85
N ARG A 38 14.17 -0.77 -18.66
CA ARG A 38 13.87 -1.76 -19.70
C ARG A 38 13.29 -1.12 -20.95
N MET A 39 12.39 -0.16 -20.80
CA MET A 39 11.80 0.61 -21.91
C MET A 39 12.88 1.37 -22.67
N ILE A 40 13.78 2.08 -21.99
CA ILE A 40 14.87 2.82 -22.63
C ILE A 40 15.76 1.87 -23.44
N LEU A 41 16.19 0.75 -22.83
CA LEU A 41 17.00 -0.25 -23.52
C LEU A 41 16.29 -0.81 -24.76
N GLN A 42 15.02 -1.18 -24.63
CA GLN A 42 14.23 -1.71 -25.74
C GLN A 42 14.06 -0.68 -26.86
N THR A 43 13.88 0.61 -26.53
CA THR A 43 13.81 1.68 -27.53
C THR A 43 15.13 1.89 -28.25
N VAL A 44 16.26 1.86 -27.53
CA VAL A 44 17.60 1.96 -28.12
C VAL A 44 17.86 0.78 -29.08
N LEU A 45 17.48 -0.43 -28.69
CA LEU A 45 17.59 -1.61 -29.56
C LEU A 45 16.62 -1.53 -30.75
N ALA A 46 15.39 -1.04 -30.55
CA ALA A 46 14.43 -0.82 -31.62
C ALA A 46 14.94 0.18 -32.66
N ALA A 47 15.65 1.22 -32.22
CA ALA A 47 16.29 2.20 -33.11
C ALA A 47 17.37 1.60 -34.03
N SER A 48 17.89 0.40 -33.71
CA SER A 48 18.82 -0.34 -34.57
C SER A 48 18.15 -1.13 -35.71
N GLY A 49 16.81 -1.13 -35.78
CA GLY A 49 16.05 -1.70 -36.90
C GLY A 49 15.29 -3.00 -36.61
N ASP A 50 15.21 -3.43 -35.35
CA ASP A 50 14.53 -4.67 -34.98
C ASP A 50 13.10 -4.40 -34.47
N ALA A 51 12.12 -4.87 -35.25
CA ALA A 51 10.69 -4.69 -34.99
C ALA A 51 10.18 -5.49 -33.77
N GLU A 52 10.89 -6.53 -33.30
CA GLU A 52 10.56 -7.22 -32.05
C GLU A 52 10.79 -6.29 -30.85
N TRP A 53 11.90 -5.55 -30.85
CA TRP A 53 12.22 -4.59 -29.79
C TRP A 53 11.25 -3.41 -29.75
N LEU A 54 10.80 -2.92 -30.91
CA LEU A 54 9.76 -1.89 -30.99
C LEU A 54 8.47 -2.36 -30.31
N ARG A 55 7.98 -3.55 -30.66
CA ARG A 55 6.78 -4.15 -30.06
C ARG A 55 6.97 -4.38 -28.56
N ALA A 56 8.16 -4.79 -28.12
CA ALA A 56 8.49 -4.98 -26.71
C ALA A 56 8.49 -3.65 -25.94
N ALA A 57 9.07 -2.58 -26.49
CA ALA A 57 9.10 -1.25 -25.90
C ALA A 57 7.67 -0.68 -25.77
N GLN A 58 6.84 -0.81 -26.81
CA GLN A 58 5.43 -0.41 -26.78
C GLN A 58 4.64 -1.16 -25.70
N ARG A 59 4.85 -2.48 -25.52
CA ARG A 59 4.25 -3.25 -24.41
C ARG A 59 4.71 -2.73 -23.05
N SER A 60 6.01 -2.49 -22.87
CA SER A 60 6.54 -1.99 -21.60
C SER A 60 6.01 -0.59 -21.28
N LEU A 61 5.88 0.29 -22.28
CA LEU A 61 5.29 1.61 -22.12
C LEU A 61 3.81 1.56 -21.69
N ARG A 62 3.02 0.61 -22.21
CA ARG A 62 1.64 0.39 -21.76
C ARG A 62 1.60 -0.02 -20.29
N MET A 63 2.36 -1.05 -19.89
CA MET A 63 2.44 -1.47 -18.48
C MET A 63 2.90 -0.34 -17.56
N PHE A 64 3.90 0.46 -17.98
CA PHE A 64 4.34 1.62 -17.22
C PHE A 64 3.23 2.66 -17.07
N THR A 65 2.50 2.96 -18.15
CA THR A 65 1.37 3.91 -18.13
C THR A 65 0.26 3.43 -17.20
N GLU A 66 -0.13 2.15 -17.30
CA GLU A 66 -1.16 1.53 -16.46
C GLU A 66 -0.75 1.54 -14.99
N SER A 67 0.50 1.18 -14.68
CA SER A 67 1.03 1.25 -13.31
C SER A 67 0.99 2.67 -12.74
N GLN A 68 1.30 3.68 -13.56
CA GLN A 68 1.33 5.07 -13.12
C GLN A 68 -0.07 5.62 -12.86
N GLN A 69 -1.04 5.26 -13.70
CA GLN A 69 -2.44 5.58 -13.48
C GLN A 69 -2.95 4.94 -12.19
N HIS A 70 -2.58 3.68 -11.93
CA HIS A 70 -2.96 2.99 -10.71
C HIS A 70 -2.39 3.66 -9.46
N LEU A 71 -1.09 4.01 -9.43
CA LEU A 71 -0.47 4.73 -8.30
C LEU A 71 -1.19 6.05 -7.99
N GLN A 72 -1.53 6.82 -9.04
CA GLN A 72 -2.27 8.07 -8.89
C GLN A 72 -3.70 7.85 -8.40
N ALA A 73 -4.40 6.83 -8.92
CA ALA A 73 -5.76 6.50 -8.49
C ALA A 73 -5.80 6.03 -7.03
N THR A 74 -4.86 5.19 -6.61
CA THR A 74 -4.80 4.70 -5.22
C THR A 74 -4.44 5.81 -4.24
N THR A 75 -3.75 6.86 -4.68
CA THR A 75 -3.46 8.03 -3.83
C THR A 75 -4.75 8.67 -3.29
N ALA A 76 -5.84 8.65 -4.05
CA ALA A 76 -7.15 9.14 -3.61
C ALA A 76 -7.84 8.25 -2.56
N GLN A 77 -7.37 7.02 -2.36
CA GLN A 77 -7.91 6.05 -1.39
C GLN A 77 -7.14 6.05 -0.07
N LEU A 78 -6.00 6.75 -0.01
CA LEU A 78 -5.19 6.88 1.21
C LEU A 78 -5.87 7.82 2.22
N ASP A 79 -5.46 7.74 3.48
CA ASP A 79 -5.85 8.73 4.48
C ASP A 79 -5.35 10.14 4.07
N PRO A 80 -5.99 11.23 4.56
CA PRO A 80 -5.67 12.58 4.13
C PRO A 80 -4.21 13.00 4.34
N ALA A 81 -3.53 12.48 5.36
CA ALA A 81 -2.13 12.85 5.63
C ALA A 81 -1.19 12.16 4.63
N SER A 82 -1.38 10.86 4.41
CA SER A 82 -0.64 10.10 3.40
C SER A 82 -0.89 10.63 1.98
N ALA A 83 -2.14 10.94 1.63
CA ALA A 83 -2.50 11.49 0.34
C ALA A 83 -1.80 12.84 0.07
N ARG A 84 -1.72 13.72 1.07
CA ARG A 84 -0.99 15.00 0.96
C ARG A 84 0.48 14.77 0.68
N LYS A 85 1.13 13.87 1.41
CA LYS A 85 2.56 13.56 1.24
C LYS A 85 2.89 13.06 -0.17
N ILE A 86 2.10 12.13 -0.71
CA ILE A 86 2.27 11.65 -2.09
C ILE A 86 1.98 12.79 -3.08
N THR A 87 0.94 13.58 -2.83
CA THR A 87 0.57 14.71 -3.70
C THR A 87 1.69 15.75 -3.78
N GLU A 88 2.28 16.15 -2.65
CA GLU A 88 3.41 17.08 -2.59
C GLU A 88 4.65 16.53 -3.32
N THR A 89 4.89 15.22 -3.23
CA THR A 89 5.98 14.55 -3.95
C THR A 89 5.77 14.57 -5.48
N TYR A 90 4.53 14.46 -5.93
CA TYR A 90 4.18 14.41 -7.34
C TYR A 90 4.00 15.80 -7.97
N GLN A 91 3.61 16.81 -7.18
CA GLN A 91 3.33 18.17 -7.65
C GLN A 91 4.59 19.04 -7.79
N GLY A 92 4.43 20.15 -8.52
CA GLY A 92 5.48 21.17 -8.72
C GLY A 92 6.34 20.94 -9.98
N PRO A 93 7.09 21.96 -10.46
CA PRO A 93 7.82 21.91 -11.73
C PRO A 93 8.93 20.86 -11.79
N ARG A 94 9.45 20.45 -10.63
CA ARG A 94 10.45 19.40 -10.46
C ARG A 94 9.92 18.18 -9.70
N GLY A 95 8.59 18.12 -9.49
CA GLY A 95 7.95 16.97 -8.87
C GLY A 95 8.03 15.73 -9.77
N VAL A 96 7.71 14.57 -9.19
CA VAL A 96 7.71 13.30 -9.91
C VAL A 96 6.76 13.34 -11.11
N GLY A 97 5.59 13.98 -10.98
CA GLY A 97 4.55 14.01 -11.99
C GLY A 97 5.02 14.54 -13.35
N PRO A 98 5.50 15.80 -13.44
CA PRO A 98 5.98 16.37 -14.70
C PRO A 98 7.16 15.61 -15.31
N VAL A 99 8.07 15.08 -14.49
CA VAL A 99 9.21 14.28 -14.98
C VAL A 99 8.73 12.99 -15.64
N VAL A 100 7.81 12.26 -14.99
CA VAL A 100 7.24 11.03 -15.55
C VAL A 100 6.41 11.33 -16.81
N GLN A 101 5.66 12.43 -16.83
CA GLN A 101 4.89 12.83 -18.01
C GLN A 101 5.80 13.18 -19.20
N ALA A 102 6.84 13.97 -19.00
CA ALA A 102 7.82 14.31 -20.03
C ALA A 102 8.52 13.06 -20.56
N PHE A 103 8.93 12.14 -19.66
CA PHE A 103 9.50 10.86 -20.05
C PHE A 103 8.55 10.02 -20.91
N MET A 104 7.27 9.90 -20.52
CA MET A 104 6.28 9.16 -21.31
C MET A 104 6.04 9.79 -22.68
N GLN A 105 6.03 11.12 -22.78
CA GLN A 105 5.90 11.83 -24.06
C GLN A 105 7.11 11.58 -24.98
N LEU A 106 8.32 11.67 -24.42
CA LEU A 106 9.56 11.42 -25.15
C LEU A 106 9.65 9.96 -25.62
N MET A 107 9.27 9.01 -24.76
CA MET A 107 9.15 7.59 -25.12
C MET A 107 8.18 7.37 -26.27
N ARG A 108 6.98 7.97 -26.24
CA ARG A 108 6.00 7.86 -27.34
C ARG A 108 6.57 8.43 -28.63
N SER A 109 7.15 9.63 -28.57
CA SER A 109 7.75 10.26 -29.74
C SER A 109 8.89 9.44 -30.33
N ALA A 110 9.75 8.85 -29.50
CA ALA A 110 10.82 7.97 -29.96
C ALA A 110 10.26 6.73 -30.68
N LEU A 111 9.27 6.06 -30.09
CA LEU A 111 8.65 4.88 -30.69
C LEU A 111 7.93 5.20 -32.00
N ASP A 112 7.18 6.31 -32.06
CA ASP A 112 6.50 6.76 -33.26
C ASP A 112 7.50 7.08 -34.38
N GLN A 113 8.62 7.74 -34.06
CA GLN A 113 9.68 8.02 -35.02
C GLN A 113 10.37 6.76 -35.55
N ILE A 114 10.58 5.76 -34.70
CA ILE A 114 11.13 4.45 -35.09
C ILE A 114 10.16 3.75 -36.03
N GLU A 115 8.86 3.77 -35.72
CA GLU A 115 7.82 3.14 -36.53
C GLU A 115 7.73 3.74 -37.94
N VAL A 116 7.81 5.06 -38.06
CA VAL A 116 7.79 5.76 -39.37
C VAL A 116 9.18 5.86 -40.03
N HIS A 117 10.21 5.22 -39.47
CA HIS A 117 11.58 5.24 -39.99
C HIS A 117 12.13 6.66 -40.22
N SER A 118 11.84 7.57 -39.28
CA SER A 118 12.21 8.98 -39.39
C SER A 118 13.74 9.17 -39.31
N PRO A 119 14.34 10.11 -40.07
CA PRO A 119 15.75 10.47 -39.89
C PRO A 119 16.05 11.07 -38.50
N ARG A 120 15.02 11.42 -37.72
CA ARG A 120 15.15 12.00 -36.36
C ARG A 120 15.31 10.96 -35.25
N VAL A 121 15.17 9.66 -35.55
CA VAL A 121 15.23 8.57 -34.56
C VAL A 121 16.47 8.66 -33.67
N SER A 122 17.64 8.91 -34.25
CA SER A 122 18.90 9.01 -33.50
C SER A 122 18.89 10.19 -32.51
N ALA A 123 18.38 11.35 -32.95
CA ALA A 123 18.30 12.54 -32.10
C ALA A 123 17.32 12.35 -30.93
N THR A 124 16.12 11.83 -31.18
CA THR A 124 15.12 11.62 -30.13
C THR A 124 15.50 10.47 -29.19
N THR A 125 16.20 9.45 -29.69
CA THR A 125 16.74 8.37 -28.83
C THR A 125 17.88 8.89 -27.95
N ALA A 126 18.74 9.76 -28.46
CA ALA A 126 19.78 10.40 -27.65
C ALA A 126 19.19 11.30 -26.56
N GLU A 127 18.15 12.07 -26.88
CA GLU A 127 17.40 12.87 -25.91
C GLU A 127 16.76 11.98 -24.83
N LEU A 128 16.16 10.86 -25.22
CA LEU A 128 15.60 9.87 -24.29
C LEU A 128 16.65 9.33 -23.31
N VAL A 129 17.83 8.95 -23.83
CA VAL A 129 18.94 8.49 -22.99
C VAL A 129 19.41 9.60 -22.06
N GLY A 130 19.49 10.86 -22.51
CA GLY A 130 19.83 12.01 -21.67
C GLY A 130 18.84 12.28 -20.53
N HIS A 131 17.58 11.86 -20.68
CA HIS A 131 16.56 11.97 -19.63
C HIS A 131 16.57 10.82 -18.61
N THR A 132 17.43 9.79 -18.79
CA THR A 132 17.46 8.58 -17.96
C THR A 132 17.68 8.89 -16.48
N ASP A 133 18.71 9.64 -16.13
CA ASP A 133 19.03 9.89 -14.71
C ASP A 133 17.89 10.64 -14.01
N ARG A 134 17.28 11.59 -14.71
CA ARG A 134 16.17 12.39 -14.20
C ARG A 134 14.93 11.53 -13.92
N ILE A 135 14.58 10.59 -14.79
CA ILE A 135 13.45 9.69 -14.54
C ILE A 135 13.77 8.70 -13.42
N LEU A 136 15.00 8.20 -13.32
CA LEU A 136 15.40 7.31 -12.24
C LEU A 136 15.36 7.99 -10.87
N GLU A 137 15.81 9.25 -10.78
CA GLU A 137 15.72 10.04 -9.56
C GLU A 137 14.27 10.31 -9.15
N ALA A 138 13.40 10.67 -10.12
CA ALA A 138 11.99 10.88 -9.86
C ALA A 138 11.28 9.60 -9.38
N LEU A 139 11.54 8.45 -10.02
CA LEU A 139 10.95 7.17 -9.61
C LEU A 139 11.50 6.68 -8.27
N ASN A 140 12.77 6.99 -7.96
CA ASN A 140 13.34 6.71 -6.64
C ASN A 140 12.64 7.53 -5.55
N THR A 141 12.47 8.82 -5.78
CA THR A 141 11.72 9.73 -4.89
C THR A 141 10.29 9.25 -4.68
N ALA A 142 9.61 8.82 -5.74
CA ALA A 142 8.27 8.24 -5.66
C ALA A 142 8.24 6.97 -4.80
N THR A 143 9.20 6.06 -5.02
CA THR A 143 9.30 4.80 -4.28
C THR A 143 9.50 5.05 -2.80
N THR A 144 10.40 5.95 -2.43
CA THR A 144 10.64 6.34 -1.02
C THR A 144 9.38 6.92 -0.40
N ALA A 145 8.66 7.81 -1.10
CA ALA A 145 7.44 8.40 -0.57
C ALA A 145 6.34 7.34 -0.30
N PHE A 146 6.16 6.38 -1.21
CA PHE A 146 5.23 5.27 -1.01
C PHE A 146 5.67 4.34 0.12
N ASP A 147 6.97 4.10 0.30
CA ASP A 147 7.50 3.28 1.39
C ASP A 147 7.26 3.93 2.75
N GLU A 148 7.53 5.23 2.86
CA GLU A 148 7.28 5.99 4.09
C GLU A 148 5.79 6.02 4.45
N VAL A 149 4.91 6.15 3.46
CA VAL A 149 3.45 6.08 3.67
C VAL A 149 3.02 4.69 4.12
N ALA A 150 3.51 3.63 3.46
CA ALA A 150 3.20 2.25 3.82
C ALA A 150 3.65 1.93 5.26
N LYS A 151 4.84 2.40 5.64
CA LYS A 151 5.36 2.25 7.00
C LYS A 151 4.52 3.01 8.02
N ALA A 152 4.19 4.27 7.77
CA ALA A 152 3.36 5.07 8.66
C ALA A 152 1.98 4.45 8.87
N HIS A 153 1.36 3.93 7.81
CA HIS A 153 0.09 3.22 7.88
C HIS A 153 0.19 1.92 8.71
N SER A 154 1.23 1.13 8.49
CA SER A 154 1.49 -0.08 9.29
C SER A 154 1.69 0.25 10.77
N ASP A 155 2.46 1.29 11.08
CA ASP A 155 2.72 1.74 12.46
C ASP A 155 1.44 2.22 13.16
N ALA A 156 0.57 2.94 12.43
CA ALA A 156 -0.72 3.38 12.93
C ALA A 156 -1.64 2.21 13.26
N LEU A 157 -1.77 1.23 12.35
CA LEU A 157 -2.56 0.03 12.57
C LEU A 157 -2.03 -0.80 13.75
N MET A 158 -0.72 -0.95 13.87
CA MET A 158 -0.11 -1.66 15.00
C MET A 158 -0.39 -0.96 16.32
N LYS A 159 -0.33 0.39 16.35
CA LYS A 159 -0.67 1.16 17.55
C LYS A 159 -2.14 0.98 17.95
N GLU A 160 -3.04 0.97 16.99
CA GLU A 160 -4.47 0.72 17.22
C GLU A 160 -4.72 -0.70 17.75
N LEU A 161 -4.07 -1.71 17.17
CA LEU A 161 -4.14 -3.09 17.66
C LEU A 161 -3.65 -3.23 19.11
N VAL A 162 -2.55 -2.56 19.47
CA VAL A 162 -2.06 -2.56 20.86
C VAL A 162 -3.09 -1.93 21.80
N GLY A 163 -3.71 -0.81 21.42
CA GLY A 163 -4.77 -0.19 22.22
C GLY A 163 -5.97 -1.12 22.44
N ILE A 164 -6.43 -1.80 21.39
CA ILE A 164 -7.52 -2.79 21.50
C ILE A 164 -7.13 -3.94 22.43
N VAL A 165 -5.89 -4.42 22.36
CA VAL A 165 -5.40 -5.49 23.24
C VAL A 165 -5.39 -5.04 24.72
N ASP A 166 -5.01 -3.81 25.00
CA ASP A 166 -5.03 -3.22 26.35
C ASP A 166 -6.47 -3.06 26.88
N ASP A 167 -7.41 -2.66 26.02
CA ASP A 167 -8.84 -2.58 26.36
C ASP A 167 -9.40 -3.97 26.72
N ILE A 168 -9.08 -5.00 25.93
CA ILE A 168 -9.52 -6.38 26.21
C ILE A 168 -8.90 -6.89 27.52
N GLN A 169 -7.63 -6.58 27.81
CA GLN A 169 -7.01 -6.93 29.09
C GLN A 169 -7.73 -6.28 30.27
N SER A 170 -8.11 -5.01 30.12
CA SER A 170 -8.84 -4.27 31.15
C SER A 170 -10.21 -4.88 31.43
N VAL A 171 -10.97 -5.20 30.38
CA VAL A 171 -12.27 -5.89 30.49
C VAL A 171 -12.11 -7.29 31.10
N ALA A 172 -11.09 -8.05 30.69
CA ALA A 172 -10.83 -9.38 31.24
C ALA A 172 -10.52 -9.33 32.74
N LYS A 173 -9.77 -8.31 33.19
CA LYS A 173 -9.46 -8.08 34.61
C LYS A 173 -10.71 -7.73 35.41
N GLU A 174 -11.58 -6.86 34.88
CA GLU A 174 -12.86 -6.51 35.52
C GLU A 174 -13.76 -7.76 35.64
N ALA A 175 -13.91 -8.51 34.55
CA ALA A 175 -14.67 -9.75 34.54
C ALA A 175 -14.09 -10.80 35.49
N LYS A 176 -12.75 -10.86 35.64
CA LYS A 176 -12.10 -11.74 36.62
C LYS A 176 -12.49 -11.37 38.05
N VAL A 177 -12.51 -10.08 38.38
CA VAL A 177 -12.96 -9.58 39.70
C VAL A 177 -14.43 -9.92 39.94
N VAL A 178 -15.30 -9.74 38.95
CA VAL A 178 -16.72 -10.11 39.04
C VAL A 178 -16.89 -11.62 39.25
N SER A 179 -16.16 -12.45 38.49
CA SER A 179 -16.19 -13.91 38.64
C SER A 179 -15.73 -14.34 40.03
N PHE A 180 -14.70 -13.69 40.58
CA PHE A 180 -14.21 -13.96 41.91
C PHE A 180 -15.22 -13.57 42.99
N ASN A 181 -15.85 -12.40 42.88
CA ASN A 181 -16.92 -12.00 43.81
C ASN A 181 -18.09 -12.98 43.77
N ALA A 182 -18.47 -13.45 42.58
CA ALA A 182 -19.49 -14.48 42.42
C ALA A 182 -19.10 -15.81 43.08
N GLN A 183 -17.84 -16.26 42.94
CA GLN A 183 -17.32 -17.44 43.66
C GLN A 183 -17.43 -17.27 45.18
N VAL A 184 -17.07 -16.11 45.72
CA VAL A 184 -17.16 -15.82 47.16
C VAL A 184 -18.62 -15.84 47.64
N MET A 185 -19.54 -15.24 46.89
CA MET A 185 -20.96 -15.25 47.23
C MET A 185 -21.56 -16.66 47.15
N ALA A 186 -21.20 -17.44 46.13
CA ALA A 186 -21.61 -18.82 45.99
C ALA A 186 -21.13 -19.70 47.17
N ALA A 187 -19.88 -19.51 47.61
CA ALA A 187 -19.35 -20.19 48.79
C ALA A 187 -20.10 -19.79 50.07
N ARG A 188 -20.42 -18.50 50.25
CA ARG A 188 -21.20 -18.01 51.40
C ARG A 188 -22.63 -18.56 51.44
N ALA A 189 -23.25 -18.76 50.28
CA ALA A 189 -24.60 -19.32 50.17
C ALA A 189 -24.66 -20.84 50.46
N GLY A 190 -23.53 -21.51 50.66
CA GLY A 190 -23.46 -22.93 50.99
C GLY A 190 -24.11 -23.79 49.91
N GLN A 191 -25.09 -24.62 50.28
CA GLN A 191 -25.76 -25.52 49.32
C GLN A 191 -26.54 -24.76 48.24
N HIS A 192 -27.11 -23.60 48.57
CA HIS A 192 -27.90 -22.78 47.64
C HIS A 192 -27.04 -22.08 46.56
N GLY A 193 -25.70 -22.02 46.76
CA GLY A 193 -24.77 -21.39 45.82
C GLY A 193 -24.10 -22.35 44.83
N ARG A 194 -24.35 -23.66 44.91
CA ARG A 194 -23.62 -24.67 44.11
C ARG A 194 -23.67 -24.42 42.60
N GLU A 195 -24.83 -24.10 42.05
CA GLU A 195 -24.99 -23.85 40.62
C GLU A 195 -24.30 -22.55 40.19
N PHE A 196 -24.38 -21.51 41.02
CA PHE A 196 -23.66 -20.25 40.80
C PHE A 196 -22.14 -20.42 40.88
N ALA A 197 -21.62 -21.31 41.74
CA ALA A 197 -20.19 -21.59 41.84
C ALA A 197 -19.62 -22.16 40.53
N VAL A 198 -20.37 -23.05 39.85
CA VAL A 198 -19.96 -23.64 38.57
C VAL A 198 -19.84 -22.56 37.50
N VAL A 199 -20.84 -21.69 37.37
CA VAL A 199 -20.82 -20.58 36.40
C VAL A 199 -19.66 -19.62 36.68
N ALA A 200 -19.44 -19.28 37.96
CA ALA A 200 -18.38 -18.37 38.36
C ALA A 200 -16.97 -18.94 38.08
N ASN A 201 -16.78 -20.26 38.25
CA ASN A 201 -15.53 -20.94 37.87
C ASN A 201 -15.29 -20.90 36.37
N VAL A 202 -16.29 -21.23 35.55
CA VAL A 202 -16.16 -21.19 34.08
C VAL A 202 -15.82 -19.78 33.60
N LEU A 203 -16.47 -18.75 34.16
CA LEU A 203 -16.15 -17.35 33.83
C LEU A 203 -14.72 -16.97 34.23
N SER A 204 -14.26 -17.47 35.39
CA SER A 204 -12.88 -17.30 35.87
C SER A 204 -11.84 -17.90 34.91
N ASP A 205 -12.14 -19.08 34.35
CA ASP A 205 -11.27 -19.75 33.40
C ASP A 205 -11.24 -19.02 32.04
N ILE A 206 -12.42 -18.59 31.54
CA ILE A 206 -12.53 -17.80 30.30
C ILE A 206 -11.72 -16.50 30.41
N THR A 207 -11.86 -15.77 31.51
CA THR A 207 -11.14 -14.50 31.71
C THR A 207 -9.64 -14.70 31.81
N SER A 208 -9.19 -15.78 32.45
CA SER A 208 -7.77 -16.16 32.48
C SER A 208 -7.23 -16.54 31.09
N GLU A 209 -8.03 -17.20 30.26
CA GLU A 209 -7.65 -17.54 28.90
C GLU A 209 -7.58 -16.31 27.98
N ILE A 210 -8.54 -15.38 28.09
CA ILE A 210 -8.50 -14.09 27.38
C ILE A 210 -7.22 -13.34 27.73
N ASP A 211 -6.91 -13.20 29.02
CA ASP A 211 -5.71 -12.53 29.53
C ASP A 211 -4.40 -13.18 29.02
N ARG A 212 -4.39 -14.51 28.87
CA ARG A 212 -3.27 -15.23 28.27
C ARG A 212 -3.13 -14.95 26.77
N LEU A 213 -4.23 -14.89 26.03
CA LEU A 213 -4.23 -14.65 24.58
C LEU A 213 -3.85 -13.20 24.24
N THR A 214 -4.39 -12.22 24.98
CA THR A 214 -4.06 -10.80 24.79
C THR A 214 -2.59 -10.51 25.08
N ARG A 215 -2.00 -11.10 26.14
CA ARG A 215 -0.55 -10.99 26.37
C ARG A 215 0.28 -11.55 25.22
N LYS A 216 -0.11 -12.69 24.63
CA LYS A 216 0.56 -13.24 23.45
C LYS A 216 0.44 -12.30 22.24
N ALA A 217 -0.73 -11.70 22.03
CA ALA A 217 -0.95 -10.72 20.97
C ALA A 217 -0.07 -9.46 21.15
N ALA A 218 0.02 -8.91 22.37
CA ALA A 218 0.89 -7.77 22.68
C ALA A 218 2.37 -8.05 22.37
N VAL A 219 2.88 -9.21 22.79
CA VAL A 219 4.27 -9.62 22.51
C VAL A 219 4.53 -9.75 21.00
N LEU A 220 3.55 -10.26 20.24
CA LEU A 220 3.68 -10.37 18.79
C LEU A 220 3.67 -9.00 18.10
N ALA A 221 2.78 -8.09 18.53
CA ALA A 221 2.71 -6.73 18.01
C ALA A 221 4.03 -5.96 18.26
N GLU A 222 4.62 -6.12 19.45
CA GLU A 222 5.90 -5.47 19.78
C GLU A 222 7.06 -6.03 18.95
N ARG A 223 7.08 -7.34 18.70
CA ARG A 223 8.07 -7.98 17.81
C ARG A 223 7.95 -7.57 16.35
N SER A 224 6.75 -7.24 15.87
CA SER A 224 6.57 -6.70 14.51
C SER A 224 7.03 -5.26 14.37
N ARG A 225 7.07 -4.49 15.47
CA ARG A 225 7.52 -3.09 15.47
C ARG A 225 9.05 -2.95 15.42
N GLY A 226 9.76 -3.95 15.91
CA GLY A 226 11.23 -3.97 15.96
C GLY A 226 11.93 -4.57 14.73
N ARG A 227 11.18 -4.92 13.67
CA ARG A 227 11.71 -5.37 12.37
C ARG A 227 11.48 -4.30 11.32
#